data_AF-A0A171BYL4-F1
#
_entry.id   AF-A0A171BYL4-F1
#
_cell.length_a   1.000
_cell.length_b   1.000
_cell.length_c   1.000
_cell.angle_alpha   90.00
_cell.angle_beta   90.00
_cell.angle_gamma   90.00
#
_symmetry.space_group_name_H-M   'P 1'
#
loop_
_entity.id
_entity.type
_entity.pdbx_description
1 polymer ?
#
loop_
_entity_poly.entity_id
_entity_poly.type
_entity_poly.pdbx_seq_one_letter_code
_entity_poly.pdbx_strand_id
1 'polypeptide(L)'
;MSAPDHSAVPPARPVGRPAGRFGRWAPVLAVTVPALALAAVGVTHPHHLTVASAPWWTTMHILLLAVFPLLGVAHWILLRGRTGVLAWTGRIAAFGYIVFYGALDAIAGVGNGVLVQRSGRPPAELPEVGWLFGAGNQLGTIGSWCFLVASAATAAVLVRAYGGRALAGGAILLAACVPFLGSHIYWPAGVLTMCGLALGLGLLAAFVPAPSHPVETRA
;
A
#
# COMPACT_ATOMS: atom_id res chain seq x y z
N MET A 1 -54.79 36.24 -25.04
CA MET A 1 -53.67 36.83 -24.27
C MET A 1 -53.73 36.19 -22.88
N SER A 2 -52.99 35.10 -22.68
CA SER A 2 -52.99 34.36 -21.40
C SER A 2 -51.83 34.82 -20.53
N ALA A 3 -52.09 35.08 -19.26
CA ALA A 3 -51.10 35.52 -18.28
C ALA A 3 -50.16 34.36 -17.87
N PRO A 4 -48.90 34.65 -17.48
CA PRO A 4 -47.98 33.65 -16.95
C PRO A 4 -48.21 33.41 -15.46
N ASP A 5 -48.30 32.14 -15.07
CA ASP A 5 -48.30 31.67 -13.68
C ASP A 5 -46.87 31.72 -13.12
N HIS A 6 -46.67 32.51 -12.07
CA HIS A 6 -45.37 32.79 -11.43
C HIS A 6 -45.22 32.14 -10.04
N SER A 7 -45.89 31.01 -9.76
CA SER A 7 -45.97 30.46 -8.39
C SER A 7 -45.17 29.17 -8.11
N ALA A 8 -44.13 28.85 -8.89
CA ALA A 8 -43.25 27.72 -8.57
C ALA A 8 -41.99 28.16 -7.80
N VAL A 9 -42.07 28.17 -6.46
CA VAL A 9 -40.90 28.25 -5.59
C VAL A 9 -40.05 26.98 -5.80
N PRO A 10 -38.77 27.07 -6.21
CA PRO A 10 -37.94 25.89 -6.38
C PRO A 10 -37.72 25.20 -5.03
N PRO A 11 -37.79 23.85 -4.97
CA PRO A 11 -37.58 23.13 -3.72
C PRO A 11 -36.20 23.43 -3.15
N ALA A 12 -36.15 23.70 -1.85
CA ALA A 12 -34.91 23.91 -1.12
C ALA A 12 -33.95 22.73 -1.35
N ARG A 13 -32.71 23.02 -1.78
CA ARG A 13 -31.68 21.99 -1.94
C ARG A 13 -31.52 21.26 -0.61
N PRO A 14 -31.60 19.91 -0.58
CA PRO A 14 -31.38 19.18 0.65
C PRO A 14 -29.95 19.44 1.12
N VAL A 15 -29.82 20.00 2.32
CA VAL A 15 -28.54 20.20 2.99
C VAL A 15 -27.97 18.81 3.26
N GLY A 16 -26.96 18.41 2.49
CA GLY A 16 -26.29 17.13 2.63
C GLY A 16 -25.79 16.95 4.07
N ARG A 17 -26.12 15.80 4.67
CA ARG A 17 -25.69 15.46 6.03
C ARG A 17 -24.15 15.53 6.07
N PRO A 18 -23.53 16.33 6.96
CA PRO A 18 -22.07 16.40 7.03
C PRO A 18 -21.54 15.00 7.34
N ALA A 19 -20.58 14.53 6.53
CA ALA A 19 -19.94 13.25 6.74
C ALA A 19 -19.44 13.18 8.19
N GLY A 20 -19.89 12.17 8.95
CA GLY A 20 -19.51 12.01 10.34
C GLY A 20 -17.98 12.00 10.50
N ARG A 21 -17.49 12.46 11.65
CA ARG A 21 -16.05 12.56 11.97
C ARG A 21 -15.28 11.23 11.74
N PHE A 22 -15.96 10.10 11.73
CA PHE A 22 -15.41 8.78 11.42
C PHE A 22 -15.15 8.54 9.92
N GLY A 23 -16.00 9.06 9.02
CA GLY A 23 -15.87 8.85 7.59
C GLY A 23 -14.63 9.51 6.97
N ARG A 24 -14.15 10.60 7.57
CA ARG A 24 -12.95 11.32 7.08
C ARG A 24 -11.64 10.60 7.36
N TRP A 25 -11.59 9.76 8.41
CA TRP A 25 -10.35 9.09 8.84
C TRP A 25 -10.22 7.68 8.29
N ALA A 26 -11.32 7.06 7.85
CA ALA A 26 -11.32 5.74 7.24
C ALA A 26 -10.26 5.57 6.12
N PRO A 27 -10.14 6.47 5.11
CA PRO A 27 -9.10 6.31 4.08
C PRO A 27 -7.69 6.47 4.64
N VAL A 28 -7.48 7.37 5.62
CA VAL A 28 -6.18 7.54 6.27
C VAL A 28 -5.78 6.24 6.97
N LEU A 29 -6.65 5.68 7.81
CA LEU A 29 -6.39 4.42 8.50
C LEU A 29 -6.16 3.26 7.52
N ALA A 30 -6.96 3.18 6.45
CA ALA A 30 -6.84 2.12 5.46
C ALA A 30 -5.48 2.12 4.73
N VAL A 31 -4.84 3.28 4.55
CA VAL A 31 -3.53 3.37 3.88
C VAL A 31 -2.35 3.35 4.85
N THR A 32 -2.53 3.70 6.12
CA THR A 32 -1.44 3.75 7.10
C THR A 32 -1.27 2.46 7.89
N VAL A 33 -2.38 1.81 8.28
CA VAL A 33 -2.36 0.62 9.14
C VAL A 33 -1.53 -0.52 8.54
N PRO A 34 -1.63 -0.85 7.24
CA PRO A 34 -0.80 -1.93 6.68
C PRO A 34 0.69 -1.67 6.83
N ALA A 35 1.16 -0.46 6.51
CA ALA A 35 2.57 -0.10 6.66
C ALA A 35 3.03 -0.15 8.12
N LEU A 36 2.20 0.33 9.06
CA LEU A 36 2.51 0.24 10.50
C LEU A 36 2.50 -1.20 11.02
N ALA A 37 1.62 -2.06 10.50
CA ALA A 37 1.63 -3.49 10.83
C ALA A 37 2.92 -4.16 10.35
N LEU A 38 3.36 -3.85 9.13
CA LEU A 38 4.65 -4.33 8.60
C LEU A 38 5.83 -3.82 9.44
N ALA A 39 5.79 -2.56 9.88
CA ALA A 39 6.78 -1.99 10.77
C ALA A 39 6.86 -2.77 12.10
N ALA A 40 5.70 -3.06 12.70
CA ALA A 40 5.63 -3.82 13.95
C ALA A 40 6.16 -5.26 13.80
N VAL A 41 5.80 -5.95 12.72
CA VAL A 41 6.32 -7.29 12.42
C VAL A 41 7.83 -7.25 12.17
N GLY A 42 8.31 -6.24 11.44
CA GLY A 42 9.73 -6.05 11.11
C GLY A 42 10.66 -5.97 12.32
N VAL A 43 10.18 -5.51 13.48
CA VAL A 43 10.95 -5.52 14.74
C VAL A 43 11.35 -6.93 15.17
N THR A 44 10.54 -7.93 14.80
CA THR A 44 10.76 -9.34 15.15
C THR A 44 11.25 -10.19 13.97
N HIS A 45 11.48 -9.57 12.81
CA HIS A 45 11.92 -10.29 11.61
C HIS A 45 13.37 -10.78 11.80
N PRO A 46 13.65 -12.09 11.77
CA PRO A 46 15.00 -12.61 11.87
C PRO A 46 15.86 -12.11 10.70
N HIS A 47 17.10 -11.67 10.94
CA HIS A 47 18.00 -11.28 9.86
C HIS A 47 18.47 -12.47 9.00
N HIS A 48 18.45 -13.66 9.58
CA HIS A 48 18.92 -14.87 8.94
C HIS A 48 17.90 -15.99 9.15
N LEU A 49 17.62 -16.71 8.07
CA LEU A 49 16.95 -18.00 8.15
C LEU A 49 17.92 -19.03 8.73
N THR A 50 17.49 -19.72 9.77
CA THR A 50 18.21 -20.83 10.42
C THR A 50 17.19 -21.90 10.81
N VAL A 51 17.64 -23.06 11.24
CA VAL A 51 16.74 -24.10 11.76
C VAL A 51 15.88 -23.57 12.91
N ALA A 52 16.46 -22.76 13.79
CA ALA A 52 15.75 -22.17 14.93
C ALA A 52 14.74 -21.08 14.51
N SER A 53 15.06 -20.26 13.50
CA SER A 53 14.18 -19.17 13.07
C SER A 53 13.12 -19.59 12.04
N ALA A 54 13.27 -20.76 11.39
CA ALA A 54 12.40 -21.22 10.31
C ALA A 54 10.89 -21.26 10.66
N PRO A 55 10.45 -21.70 11.86
CA PRO A 55 9.03 -21.69 12.21
C PRO A 55 8.43 -20.27 12.22
N TRP A 56 9.14 -19.32 12.83
CA TRP A 56 8.69 -17.93 12.89
C TRP A 56 8.78 -17.27 11.51
N TRP A 57 9.89 -17.47 10.80
CA TRP A 57 10.07 -16.98 9.43
C TRP A 57 8.90 -17.39 8.53
N THR A 58 8.50 -18.66 8.56
CA THR A 58 7.39 -19.20 7.75
C THR A 58 6.06 -18.57 8.14
N THR A 59 5.72 -18.60 9.44
CA THR A 59 4.44 -18.10 9.93
C THR A 59 4.27 -16.62 9.64
N MET A 60 5.32 -15.85 9.90
CA MET A 60 5.36 -14.42 9.61
C MET A 60 5.14 -14.16 8.12
N HIS A 61 5.86 -14.82 7.21
CA HIS A 61 5.66 -14.58 5.76
C HIS A 61 4.28 -15.01 5.26
N ILE A 62 3.65 -16.03 5.86
CA ILE A 62 2.23 -16.35 5.56
C ILE A 62 1.31 -15.18 5.92
N LEU A 63 1.55 -14.50 7.04
CA LEU A 63 0.80 -13.30 7.41
C LEU A 63 1.13 -12.14 6.45
N LEU A 64 2.41 -11.96 6.11
CA LEU A 64 2.88 -10.89 5.23
C LEU A 64 2.33 -11.02 3.81
N LEU A 65 2.05 -12.23 3.31
CA LEU A 65 1.33 -12.46 2.05
C LEU A 65 -0.01 -11.74 1.98
N ALA A 66 -0.69 -11.54 3.12
CA ALA A 66 -1.93 -10.77 3.17
C ALA A 66 -1.67 -9.27 3.33
N VAL A 67 -0.64 -8.88 4.11
CA VAL A 67 -0.41 -7.49 4.51
C VAL A 67 0.35 -6.68 3.45
N PHE A 68 1.40 -7.20 2.82
CA PHE A 68 2.15 -6.46 1.80
C PHE A 68 1.26 -6.00 0.63
N PRO A 69 0.38 -6.84 0.05
CA PRO A 69 -0.52 -6.40 -1.02
C PRO A 69 -1.36 -5.16 -0.68
N LEU A 70 -1.68 -4.96 0.61
CA LEU A 70 -2.45 -3.80 1.05
C LEU A 70 -1.71 -2.47 0.85
N LEU A 71 -0.37 -2.48 0.78
CA LEU A 71 0.40 -1.28 0.36
C LEU A 71 0.09 -0.91 -1.09
N GLY A 72 -0.06 -1.88 -1.98
CA GLY A 72 -0.52 -1.64 -3.36
C GLY A 72 -1.96 -1.15 -3.39
N VAL A 73 -2.85 -1.77 -2.60
CA VAL A 73 -4.26 -1.35 -2.46
C VAL A 73 -4.37 0.11 -1.98
N ALA A 74 -3.44 0.59 -1.14
CA ALA A 74 -3.42 1.98 -0.70
C ALA A 74 -3.40 2.97 -1.88
N HIS A 75 -2.66 2.67 -2.95
CA HIS A 75 -2.65 3.49 -4.16
C HIS A 75 -3.98 3.47 -4.91
N TRP A 76 -4.66 2.32 -4.96
CA TRP A 76 -6.01 2.22 -5.54
C TRP A 76 -7.04 3.05 -4.76
N ILE A 77 -6.92 3.09 -3.42
CA ILE A 77 -7.74 3.94 -2.56
C ILE A 77 -7.47 5.42 -2.86
N LEU A 78 -6.21 5.83 -2.86
CA LEU A 78 -5.80 7.23 -3.09
C LEU A 78 -6.14 7.73 -4.49
N LEU A 79 -6.12 6.85 -5.49
CA LEU A 79 -6.47 7.17 -6.86
C LEU A 79 -7.97 7.01 -7.16
N ARG A 80 -8.81 6.65 -6.18
CA ARG A 80 -10.26 6.48 -6.41
C ARG A 80 -10.88 7.73 -7.05
N GLY A 81 -11.68 7.53 -8.10
CA GLY A 81 -12.32 8.63 -8.85
C GLY A 81 -11.37 9.45 -9.73
N ARG A 82 -10.06 9.12 -9.78
CA ARG A 82 -9.09 9.80 -10.66
C ARG A 82 -8.93 9.04 -11.97
N THR A 83 -9.06 9.76 -13.09
CA THR A 83 -8.91 9.23 -14.45
C THR A 83 -7.62 9.74 -15.10
N GLY A 84 -7.31 9.24 -16.30
CA GLY A 84 -6.13 9.65 -17.08
C GLY A 84 -4.92 8.74 -16.91
N VAL A 85 -3.91 8.98 -17.76
CA VAL A 85 -2.73 8.11 -17.91
C VAL A 85 -2.01 7.89 -16.58
N LEU A 86 -1.65 8.97 -15.86
CA LEU A 86 -0.94 8.85 -14.58
C LEU A 86 -1.70 8.03 -13.54
N ALA A 87 -3.02 8.20 -13.44
CA ALA A 87 -3.82 7.44 -12.49
C ALA A 87 -3.87 5.95 -12.86
N TRP A 88 -3.89 5.60 -14.15
CA TRP A 88 -3.80 4.22 -14.60
C TRP A 88 -2.40 3.63 -14.45
N THR A 89 -1.34 4.40 -14.74
CA THR A 89 0.05 4.02 -14.46
C THR A 89 0.21 3.65 -12.98
N GLY A 90 -0.31 4.47 -12.07
CA GLY A 90 -0.27 4.18 -10.64
C GLY A 90 -0.95 2.86 -10.25
N ARG A 91 -2.14 2.59 -10.81
CA ARG A 91 -2.89 1.36 -10.55
C ARG A 91 -2.23 0.10 -11.10
N ILE A 92 -1.76 0.15 -12.34
CA ILE A 92 -1.08 -0.97 -13.01
C ILE A 92 0.23 -1.27 -12.29
N ALA A 93 1.01 -0.25 -11.95
CA ALA A 93 2.23 -0.42 -11.16
C ALA A 93 1.93 -0.96 -9.76
N ALA A 94 0.86 -0.49 -9.09
CA ALA A 94 0.45 -1.02 -7.80
C ALA A 94 0.04 -2.51 -7.88
N PHE A 95 -0.64 -2.90 -8.97
CA PHE A 95 -0.94 -4.31 -9.25
C PHE A 95 0.34 -5.13 -9.47
N GLY A 96 1.30 -4.61 -10.25
CA GLY A 96 2.61 -5.24 -10.43
C GLY A 96 3.33 -5.47 -9.09
N TYR A 97 3.31 -4.48 -8.20
CA TYR A 97 3.85 -4.64 -6.83
C TYR A 97 3.16 -5.79 -6.08
N ILE A 98 1.82 -5.81 -6.05
CA ILE A 98 1.05 -6.86 -5.37
C ILE A 98 1.46 -8.26 -5.86
N VAL A 99 1.58 -8.42 -7.17
CA VAL A 99 1.93 -9.71 -7.80
C VAL A 99 3.38 -10.09 -7.50
N PHE A 100 4.33 -9.22 -7.85
CA PHE A 100 5.75 -9.58 -7.81
C PHE A 100 6.32 -9.59 -6.39
N TYR A 101 5.90 -8.66 -5.53
CA TYR A 101 6.34 -8.65 -4.13
C TYR A 101 5.65 -9.74 -3.32
N GLY A 102 4.38 -10.05 -3.61
CA GLY A 102 3.71 -11.22 -3.04
C GLY A 102 4.40 -12.53 -3.44
N ALA A 103 4.90 -12.62 -4.68
CA ALA A 103 5.67 -13.79 -5.12
C ALA A 103 7.02 -13.93 -4.39
N LEU A 104 7.70 -12.82 -4.05
CA LEU A 104 8.88 -12.87 -3.16
C LEU A 104 8.52 -13.57 -1.85
N ASP A 105 7.45 -13.13 -1.19
CA ASP A 105 7.04 -13.66 0.12
C ASP A 105 6.66 -15.14 0.04
N ALA A 106 6.00 -15.56 -1.03
CA ALA A 106 5.64 -16.95 -1.22
C ALA A 106 6.89 -17.84 -1.41
N ILE A 107 7.86 -17.39 -2.21
CA ILE A 107 9.02 -18.20 -2.62
C ILE A 107 10.14 -18.12 -1.58
N ALA A 108 10.66 -16.92 -1.32
CA ALA A 108 11.79 -16.70 -0.41
C ALA A 108 11.36 -16.68 1.06
N GLY A 109 10.12 -16.29 1.34
CA GLY A 109 9.55 -16.31 2.69
C GLY A 109 9.08 -17.70 3.08
N VAL A 110 7.91 -18.08 2.58
CA VAL A 110 7.21 -19.32 2.94
C VAL A 110 7.97 -20.55 2.43
N GLY A 111 8.36 -20.57 1.16
CA GLY A 111 9.03 -21.72 0.53
C GLY A 111 10.31 -22.14 1.27
N ASN A 112 11.22 -21.18 1.48
CA ASN A 112 12.45 -21.42 2.23
C ASN A 112 12.21 -21.77 3.71
N GLY A 113 11.27 -21.08 4.36
CA GLY A 113 10.92 -21.37 5.74
C GLY A 113 10.45 -22.81 5.93
N VAL A 114 9.53 -23.28 5.07
CA VAL A 114 9.04 -24.66 5.08
C VAL A 114 10.16 -25.64 4.77
N LEU A 115 10.99 -25.37 3.77
CA LEU A 115 12.10 -26.26 3.39
C LEU A 115 13.07 -26.49 4.56
N VAL A 116 13.51 -25.42 5.23
CA VAL A 116 14.42 -25.52 6.39
C VAL A 116 13.72 -26.19 7.57
N GLN A 117 12.46 -25.85 7.83
CA GLN A 117 11.68 -26.45 8.92
C GLN A 117 11.48 -27.96 8.74
N ARG A 118 11.19 -28.41 7.51
CA ARG A 118 10.90 -29.82 7.21
C ARG A 118 12.15 -30.67 7.07
N SER A 119 13.24 -30.09 6.55
CA SER A 119 14.52 -30.79 6.45
C SER A 119 15.22 -30.92 7.81
N GLY A 120 15.02 -29.96 8.72
CA GLY A 120 15.77 -29.88 9.98
C GLY A 120 17.25 -29.56 9.78
N ARG A 121 17.65 -29.18 8.56
CA ARG A 121 19.05 -28.94 8.18
C ARG A 121 19.33 -27.45 8.06
N PRO A 122 20.57 -27.00 8.36
CA PRO A 122 20.93 -25.61 8.18
C PRO A 122 20.90 -25.21 6.69
N PRO A 123 20.56 -23.95 6.35
CA PRO A 123 20.49 -23.49 4.95
C PRO A 123 21.77 -23.71 4.14
N ALA A 124 22.94 -23.69 4.78
CA ALA A 124 24.22 -23.91 4.11
C ALA A 124 24.35 -25.30 3.46
N GLU A 125 23.52 -26.26 3.90
CA GLU A 125 23.47 -27.62 3.38
C GLU A 125 22.36 -27.86 2.35
N LEU A 126 21.56 -26.83 2.05
CA LEU A 126 20.37 -26.90 1.20
C LEU A 126 20.53 -25.91 0.04
N PRO A 127 21.11 -26.33 -1.11
CA PRO A 127 21.33 -25.44 -2.25
C PRO A 127 20.03 -24.78 -2.75
N GLU A 128 18.90 -25.46 -2.58
CA GLU A 128 17.57 -24.96 -2.95
C GLU A 128 17.22 -23.67 -2.20
N VAL A 129 17.72 -23.47 -0.98
CA VAL A 129 17.49 -22.23 -0.22
C VAL A 129 18.08 -21.04 -0.94
N GLY A 130 19.29 -21.18 -1.48
CA GLY A 130 19.95 -20.17 -2.29
C GLY A 130 19.18 -19.88 -3.58
N TRP A 131 18.68 -20.91 -4.26
CA TRP A 131 17.91 -20.75 -5.50
C TRP A 131 16.59 -20.00 -5.27
N LEU A 132 15.84 -20.38 -4.23
CA LEU A 132 14.58 -19.74 -3.87
C LEU A 132 14.78 -18.31 -3.39
N PHE A 133 15.83 -18.02 -2.62
CA PHE A 133 16.19 -16.64 -2.29
C PHE A 133 16.55 -15.83 -3.54
N GLY A 134 17.34 -16.39 -4.46
CA GLY A 134 17.68 -15.73 -5.72
C GLY A 134 16.45 -15.35 -6.54
N ALA A 135 15.56 -16.31 -6.78
CA ALA A 135 14.32 -16.10 -7.52
C ALA A 135 13.38 -15.12 -6.82
N GLY A 136 13.16 -15.31 -5.51
CA GLY A 136 12.30 -14.43 -4.72
C GLY A 136 12.82 -12.98 -4.69
N ASN A 137 14.13 -12.79 -4.48
CA ASN A 137 14.74 -11.45 -4.48
C ASN A 137 14.61 -10.75 -5.83
N GLN A 138 14.81 -11.45 -6.94
CA GLN A 138 14.61 -10.87 -8.28
C GLN A 138 13.18 -10.36 -8.47
N LEU A 139 12.18 -11.18 -8.12
CA LEU A 139 10.77 -10.79 -8.19
C LEU A 139 10.46 -9.63 -7.23
N GLY A 140 11.00 -9.67 -6.02
CA GLY A 140 10.87 -8.58 -5.05
C GLY A 140 11.45 -7.27 -5.55
N THR A 141 12.61 -7.28 -6.19
CA THR A 141 13.20 -6.08 -6.80
C THR A 141 12.26 -5.48 -7.86
N ILE A 142 11.70 -6.32 -8.74
CA ILE A 142 10.69 -5.86 -9.72
C ILE A 142 9.48 -5.26 -8.99
N GLY A 143 8.97 -5.95 -7.97
CA GLY A 143 7.87 -5.47 -7.13
C GLY A 143 8.16 -4.12 -6.49
N SER A 144 9.32 -3.92 -5.87
CA SER A 144 9.73 -2.65 -5.25
C SER A 144 9.81 -1.52 -6.27
N TRP A 145 10.32 -1.78 -7.48
CA TRP A 145 10.29 -0.79 -8.56
C TRP A 145 8.87 -0.45 -9.00
N CYS A 146 7.99 -1.44 -9.14
CA CYS A 146 6.57 -1.21 -9.38
C CYS A 146 5.95 -0.34 -8.28
N PHE A 147 6.28 -0.57 -7.01
CA PHE A 147 5.78 0.23 -5.90
C PHE A 147 6.28 1.68 -5.94
N LEU A 148 7.55 1.91 -6.27
CA LEU A 148 8.09 3.25 -6.47
C LEU A 148 7.39 3.99 -7.61
N VAL A 149 7.16 3.32 -8.76
CA VAL A 149 6.42 3.90 -9.89
C VAL A 149 4.99 4.23 -9.49
N ALA A 150 4.32 3.33 -8.76
CA ALA A 150 2.97 3.56 -8.26
C ALA A 150 2.89 4.75 -7.31
N SER A 151 3.87 4.87 -6.41
CA SER A 151 4.01 5.97 -5.47
C SER A 151 4.27 7.30 -6.19
N ALA A 152 5.15 7.33 -7.20
CA ALA A 152 5.44 8.52 -7.99
C ALA A 152 4.22 9.00 -8.79
N ALA A 153 3.52 8.08 -9.46
CA ALA A 153 2.30 8.40 -10.19
C ALA A 153 1.18 8.89 -9.26
N THR A 154 1.00 8.24 -8.11
CA THR A 154 0.02 8.64 -7.09
C THR A 154 0.35 10.03 -6.53
N ALA A 155 1.59 10.28 -6.15
CA ALA A 155 2.04 11.58 -5.67
C ALA A 155 1.82 12.66 -6.75
N ALA A 156 2.20 12.41 -8.00
CA ALA A 156 1.99 13.36 -9.10
C ALA A 156 0.52 13.72 -9.31
N VAL A 157 -0.39 12.73 -9.30
CA VAL A 157 -1.84 12.96 -9.43
C VAL A 157 -2.36 13.83 -8.28
N LEU A 158 -1.97 13.52 -7.04
CA LEU A 158 -2.47 14.24 -5.86
C LEU A 158 -1.82 15.62 -5.69
N VAL A 159 -0.54 15.79 -6.02
CA VAL A 159 0.14 17.10 -6.05
C VAL A 159 -0.49 18.01 -7.10
N ARG A 160 -0.83 17.49 -8.29
CA ARG A 160 -1.56 18.28 -9.30
C ARG A 160 -2.96 18.69 -8.85
N ALA A 161 -3.62 17.86 -8.05
CA ALA A 161 -4.96 18.14 -7.56
C ALA A 161 -5.02 19.07 -6.33
N TYR A 162 -4.00 19.03 -5.47
CA TYR A 162 -4.04 19.67 -4.14
C TYR A 162 -2.81 20.54 -3.80
N GLY A 163 -1.88 20.70 -4.74
CA GLY A 163 -0.73 21.60 -4.62
C GLY A 163 0.27 21.23 -3.51
N GLY A 164 0.92 22.25 -2.93
CA GLY A 164 2.03 22.09 -1.98
C GLY A 164 1.71 21.27 -0.72
N ARG A 165 0.43 21.17 -0.33
CA ARG A 165 0.01 20.34 0.82
C ARG A 165 0.26 18.85 0.56
N ALA A 166 0.00 18.38 -0.66
CA ALA A 166 0.27 17.00 -1.06
C ALA A 166 1.76 16.77 -1.39
N LEU A 167 2.52 17.83 -1.68
CA LEU A 167 3.95 17.72 -2.02
C LEU A 167 4.77 17.12 -0.88
N ALA A 168 4.53 17.55 0.37
CA ALA A 168 5.24 17.03 1.53
C ALA A 168 4.99 15.51 1.71
N GLY A 169 3.74 15.07 1.61
CA GLY A 169 3.39 13.64 1.69
C GLY A 169 4.00 12.82 0.54
N GLY A 170 3.96 13.36 -0.68
CA GLY A 170 4.58 12.74 -1.85
C GLY A 170 6.10 12.62 -1.72
N ALA A 171 6.77 13.68 -1.24
CA ALA A 171 8.22 13.68 -1.05
C ALA A 171 8.66 12.65 0.01
N ILE A 172 7.97 12.59 1.15
CA ILE A 172 8.22 11.60 2.21
C ILE A 172 8.01 10.18 1.67
N LEU A 173 6.90 9.95 0.95
CA LEU A 173 6.60 8.65 0.36
C LEU A 173 7.72 8.19 -0.59
N LEU A 174 8.16 9.07 -1.49
CA LEU A 174 9.23 8.74 -2.45
C LEU A 174 10.58 8.54 -1.77
N ALA A 175 10.91 9.36 -0.78
CA ALA A 175 12.12 9.20 0.02
C ALA A 175 12.15 7.85 0.74
N ALA A 176 11.00 7.40 1.29
CA ALA A 176 10.88 6.09 1.91
C ALA A 176 10.90 4.92 0.89
N CYS A 177 10.47 5.13 -0.36
CA CYS A 177 10.58 4.10 -1.39
C CYS A 177 12.03 3.76 -1.76
N VAL A 178 12.97 4.70 -1.65
CA VAL A 178 14.39 4.48 -1.99
C VAL A 178 15.03 3.36 -1.15
N PRO A 179 15.02 3.40 0.20
CA PRO A 179 15.55 2.29 1.00
C PRO A 179 14.76 0.99 0.80
N PHE A 180 13.47 1.06 0.44
CA PHE A 180 12.65 -0.13 0.15
C PHE A 180 13.10 -0.91 -1.11
N LEU A 181 13.90 -0.28 -1.99
CA LEU A 181 14.49 -0.98 -3.15
C LEU A 181 15.58 -1.96 -2.74
N GLY A 182 16.28 -1.70 -1.63
CA GLY A 182 17.40 -2.51 -1.15
C GLY A 182 17.15 -3.20 0.20
N SER A 183 16.05 -2.89 0.88
CA SER A 183 15.76 -3.38 2.22
C SER A 183 14.35 -3.96 2.28
N HIS A 184 14.26 -5.22 2.73
CA HIS A 184 13.01 -5.80 3.21
C HIS A 184 12.64 -5.20 4.57
N ILE A 185 11.63 -5.71 5.27
CA ILE A 185 11.19 -5.16 6.58
C ILE A 185 12.15 -5.41 7.75
N TYR A 186 13.42 -5.76 7.47
CA TYR A 186 14.46 -5.98 8.47
C TYR A 186 14.67 -4.74 9.35
N TRP A 187 14.79 -4.94 10.65
CA TRP A 187 15.19 -3.88 11.58
C TRP A 187 16.65 -3.42 11.32
N PRO A 188 17.00 -2.13 11.50
CA PRO A 188 16.11 -0.98 11.71
C PRO A 188 15.61 -0.35 10.41
N ALA A 189 16.36 -0.49 9.30
CA ALA A 189 16.12 0.27 8.08
C ALA A 189 14.75 -0.02 7.45
N GLY A 190 14.33 -1.27 7.40
CA GLY A 190 13.03 -1.69 6.89
C GLY A 190 11.87 -1.17 7.73
N VAL A 191 12.01 -1.16 9.06
CA VAL A 191 10.99 -0.62 9.97
C VAL A 191 10.85 0.89 9.81
N LEU A 192 11.96 1.63 9.76
CA LEU A 192 11.94 3.07 9.49
C LEU A 192 11.34 3.39 8.12
N THR A 193 11.64 2.56 7.12
CA THR A 193 11.05 2.64 5.79
C THR A 193 9.53 2.51 5.85
N MET A 194 9.01 1.48 6.52
CA MET A 194 7.56 1.27 6.68
C MET A 194 6.88 2.42 7.42
N CYS A 195 7.51 2.97 8.47
CA CYS A 195 7.02 4.17 9.15
C CYS A 195 6.98 5.39 8.21
N GLY A 196 8.00 5.57 7.37
CA GLY A 196 8.04 6.62 6.35
C GLY A 196 6.95 6.46 5.30
N LEU A 197 6.71 5.23 4.82
CA LEU A 197 5.61 4.92 3.91
C LEU A 197 4.25 5.24 4.54
N ALA A 198 4.04 4.84 5.80
CA ALA A 198 2.81 5.16 6.54
C ALA A 198 2.60 6.66 6.65
N LEU A 199 3.64 7.42 7.01
CA LEU A 199 3.56 8.89 7.11
C LEU A 199 3.23 9.53 5.76
N GLY A 200 3.94 9.14 4.69
CA GLY A 200 3.73 9.68 3.35
C GLY A 200 2.32 9.40 2.81
N LEU A 201 1.88 8.13 2.89
CA LEU A 201 0.53 7.73 2.48
C LEU A 201 -0.57 8.41 3.32
N GLY A 202 -0.37 8.48 4.63
CA GLY A 202 -1.32 9.12 5.55
C GLY A 202 -1.49 10.61 5.29
N LEU A 203 -0.38 11.33 5.05
CA LEU A 203 -0.41 12.74 4.67
C LEU A 203 -1.14 12.94 3.34
N LEU A 204 -0.88 12.10 2.33
CA LEU A 204 -1.60 12.16 1.06
C LEU A 204 -3.11 11.88 1.25
N ALA A 205 -3.47 10.88 2.04
CA ALA A 205 -4.87 10.53 2.33
C ALA A 205 -5.63 11.63 3.08
N ALA A 206 -4.97 12.35 3.98
CA ALA A 206 -5.59 13.42 4.76
C ALA A 206 -6.13 14.57 3.90
N PHE A 207 -5.68 14.69 2.64
CA PHE A 207 -6.15 15.70 1.69
C PHE A 207 -7.15 15.17 0.67
N VAL A 208 -7.42 13.85 0.62
CA VAL A 208 -8.42 13.27 -0.27
C VAL A 208 -9.81 13.43 0.37
N PRO A 209 -10.76 14.16 -0.27
CA PRO A 209 -12.12 14.29 0.24
C PRO A 209 -12.79 12.92 0.41
N ALA A 210 -13.62 12.79 1.44
CA ALA A 210 -14.48 11.62 1.58
C ALA A 210 -15.41 11.51 0.34
N PRO A 211 -15.73 10.29 -0.13
CA PRO A 211 -16.70 10.12 -1.20
C PRO A 211 -18.03 10.78 -0.81
N SER A 212 -18.54 11.70 -1.62
CA SER A 212 -19.92 12.15 -1.50
C SER A 212 -20.83 11.00 -1.95
N HIS A 213 -21.77 10.59 -1.11
CA HIS A 213 -22.83 9.67 -1.56
C HIS A 213 -23.55 10.31 -2.74
N PRO A 214 -23.76 9.59 -3.86
CA PRO A 214 -24.68 10.03 -4.88
C PRO A 214 -26.05 10.20 -4.21
N VAL A 215 -26.63 11.39 -4.30
CA VAL A 215 -28.05 11.54 -3.97
C VAL A 215 -28.78 10.70 -5.01
N GLU A 216 -29.38 9.58 -4.58
CA GLU A 216 -30.34 8.85 -5.39
C GLU A 216 -31.46 9.84 -5.76
N THR A 217 -31.41 10.38 -6.98
CA THR A 217 -32.59 10.95 -7.61
C THR A 217 -33.51 9.78 -7.89
N ARG A 218 -34.42 9.49 -6.97
CA ARG A 218 -35.58 8.63 -7.23
C ARG A 218 -36.33 9.27 -8.40
N ALA A 219 -36.41 8.53 -9.51
CA ALA A 219 -37.29 8.81 -10.64
C ALA A 219 -38.75 8.51 -10.26
#